data_AF-A0A1H0PRL8-F1
#
_entry.id   AF-A0A1H0PRL8-F1
#
_cell.length_a   1.000
_cell.length_b   1.000
_cell.length_c   1.000
_cell.angle_alpha   90.00
_cell.angle_beta   90.00
_cell.angle_gamma   90.00
#
_symmetry.space_group_name_H-M   'P 1'
#
loop_
_entity.id
_entity.type
_entity.pdbx_description
1 polymer ?
#
loop_
_entity_poly.entity_id
_entity_poly.type
_entity_poly.pdbx_seq_one_letter_code
_entity_poly.pdbx_strand_id
1 'polypeptide(L)'
;MTVFKKYLLVNGILLFTHPLLFFAGIMGFGSAPDYTPKVELFKAMSALAFTGGCPNLMVFLISTIRKKNIIENLIWSFVFFALVFGAYLAIFWSVIK
;
A
#
# COMPACT_ATOMS: atom_id res chain seq x y z
N MET A 1 -23.46 -12.44 7.21
CA MET A 1 -22.15 -13.06 6.89
C MET A 1 -21.52 -12.54 5.58
N THR A 2 -22.33 -12.07 4.61
CA THR A 2 -21.86 -11.62 3.29
C THR A 2 -21.02 -10.34 3.33
N VAL A 3 -21.38 -9.38 4.18
CA VAL A 3 -20.65 -8.10 4.34
C VAL A 3 -19.23 -8.32 4.86
N PHE A 4 -19.05 -9.21 5.84
CA PHE A 4 -17.73 -9.56 6.36
C PHE A 4 -16.84 -10.23 5.31
N LYS A 5 -17.39 -11.12 4.48
CA LYS A 5 -16.64 -11.74 3.37
C LYS A 5 -16.21 -10.72 2.32
N LYS A 6 -17.11 -9.80 1.93
CA LYS A 6 -16.80 -8.70 1.01
C LYS A 6 -15.71 -7.79 1.59
N TYR A 7 -15.80 -7.46 2.88
CA TYR A 7 -14.77 -6.72 3.59
C TYR A 7 -13.39 -7.41 3.51
N LEU A 8 -13.33 -8.70 3.83
CA LEU A 8 -12.07 -9.45 3.80
C LEU A 8 -11.45 -9.44 2.41
N LEU A 9 -12.27 -9.61 1.37
CA LEU A 9 -11.82 -9.55 -0.03
C LEU A 9 -11.22 -8.18 -0.37
N VAL A 10 -11.96 -7.10 -0.08
CA VAL A 10 -11.50 -5.74 -0.41
C VAL A 10 -10.22 -5.40 0.33
N ASN A 11 -10.14 -5.68 1.63
CA ASN A 11 -8.93 -5.42 2.40
C ASN A 11 -7.74 -6.27 1.93
N GLY A 12 -7.97 -7.52 1.56
CA GLY A 12 -6.95 -8.38 0.96
C GLY A 12 -6.39 -7.76 -0.32
N ILE A 13 -7.25 -7.24 -1.20
CA ILE A 13 -6.82 -6.55 -2.44
C ILE A 13 -6.00 -5.30 -2.12
N LEU A 14 -6.46 -4.46 -1.17
CA LEU A 14 -5.72 -3.27 -0.75
C LEU A 14 -4.32 -3.63 -0.22
N LEU A 15 -4.22 -4.68 0.61
CA LEU A 15 -2.96 -5.19 1.13
C LEU A 15 -2.02 -5.70 0.03
N PHE A 16 -2.54 -6.47 -0.91
CA PHE A 16 -1.76 -7.00 -2.05
C PHE A 16 -1.25 -5.91 -2.98
N THR A 17 -1.90 -4.74 -3.00
CA THR A 17 -1.50 -3.64 -3.87
C THR A 17 -0.20 -2.98 -3.40
N HIS A 18 0.11 -2.98 -2.10
CA HIS A 18 1.36 -2.42 -1.56
C HIS A 18 2.64 -3.10 -2.11
N PRO A 19 2.81 -4.44 -2.04
CA PRO A 19 3.98 -5.09 -2.63
C PRO A 19 4.01 -4.95 -4.15
N LEU A 20 2.86 -4.94 -4.84
CA LEU A 20 2.81 -4.70 -6.29
C LEU A 20 3.35 -3.31 -6.66
N LEU A 21 2.96 -2.26 -5.93
CA LEU A 21 3.46 -0.91 -6.14
C LEU A 21 4.94 -0.78 -5.83
N PHE A 22 5.42 -1.48 -4.80
CA PHE A 22 6.84 -1.58 -4.49
C PHE A 22 7.63 -2.22 -5.64
N PHE A 23 7.18 -3.37 -6.15
CA PHE A 23 7.83 -4.03 -7.29
C PHE A 23 7.78 -3.19 -8.56
N ALA A 24 6.63 -2.59 -8.87
CA ALA A 24 6.48 -1.67 -10.00
C ALA A 24 7.43 -0.46 -9.86
N GLY A 25 7.60 0.06 -8.64
CA GLY A 25 8.54 1.13 -8.30
C GLY A 25 9.95 0.75 -8.64
N ILE A 26 10.42 -0.32 -8.02
CA ILE A 26 11.80 -0.80 -8.21
C ILE A 26 12.09 -1.15 -9.66
N MET A 27 11.19 -1.86 -10.35
CA MET A 27 11.39 -2.22 -11.75
C MET A 27 11.38 -0.99 -12.66
N GLY A 28 10.49 -0.02 -12.40
CA GLY A 28 10.48 1.25 -13.12
C GLY A 28 11.80 2.02 -12.94
N PHE A 29 12.32 2.10 -11.72
CA PHE A 29 13.59 2.79 -11.45
C PHE A 29 14.81 2.10 -12.05
N GLY A 30 14.81 0.77 -12.13
CA GLY A 30 15.91 0.00 -12.74
C GLY A 30 15.98 0.12 -14.27
N SER A 31 14.93 0.62 -14.92
CA SER A 31 14.82 0.68 -16.39
C SER A 31 15.25 2.01 -17.03
N ALA A 32 15.54 3.04 -16.23
CA ALA A 32 15.93 4.35 -16.76
C ALA A 32 17.45 4.39 -17.04
N PRO A 33 17.88 4.75 -18.27
CA PRO A 33 19.27 4.59 -18.74
C PRO A 33 20.31 5.43 -17.98
N ASP A 34 19.90 6.53 -17.33
CA ASP A 34 20.79 7.43 -16.57
C ASP A 34 20.54 7.40 -15.05
N TYR A 35 19.71 6.48 -14.57
CA TYR A 35 19.27 6.43 -13.18
C TYR A 35 19.91 5.26 -12.44
N THR A 36 21.06 5.47 -11.80
CA THR A 36 21.52 4.54 -10.76
C THR A 36 20.45 4.52 -9.65
N PRO A 37 19.94 3.36 -9.22
CA PRO A 37 18.96 3.29 -8.15
C PRO A 37 19.58 3.91 -6.89
N LYS A 38 19.17 5.15 -6.59
CA LYS A 38 19.66 5.85 -5.40
C LYS A 38 19.15 5.04 -4.21
N VAL A 39 20.06 4.54 -3.37
CA VAL A 39 19.74 3.77 -2.17
C VAL A 39 18.65 4.45 -1.33
N GLU A 40 18.60 5.78 -1.37
CA GLU A 40 17.56 6.61 -0.74
C GLU A 40 16.15 6.36 -1.28
N LEU A 41 15.99 6.17 -2.60
CA LEU A 41 14.71 5.89 -3.24
C LEU A 41 14.20 4.49 -2.88
N PHE A 42 15.09 3.51 -2.85
CA PHE A 42 14.77 2.16 -2.38
C PHE A 42 14.35 2.18 -0.89
N LYS A 43 15.06 2.94 -0.06
CA LYS A 43 14.69 3.15 1.35
C LYS A 43 13.32 3.83 1.48
N ALA A 44 13.04 4.86 0.67
CA ALA A 44 11.77 5.56 0.67
C ALA A 44 10.60 4.67 0.21
N MET A 45 10.78 3.90 -0.87
CA MET A 45 9.81 2.90 -1.35
C MET A 45 9.54 1.83 -0.29
N SER A 46 10.60 1.32 0.35
CA SER A 46 10.48 0.32 1.42
C SER A 46 9.73 0.89 2.64
N ALA A 47 10.05 2.13 3.02
CA ALA A 47 9.37 2.81 4.11
C ALA A 47 7.88 3.04 3.79
N LEU A 48 7.53 3.38 2.55
CA LEU A 48 6.12 3.53 2.13
C LEU A 48 5.37 2.20 2.06
N ALA A 49 6.02 1.14 1.57
CA ALA A 49 5.45 -0.21 1.59
C ALA A 49 5.12 -0.64 3.02
N PHE A 50 6.03 -0.39 3.96
CA PHE A 50 5.88 -0.75 5.36
C PHE A 50 4.84 0.13 6.07
N THR A 51 4.93 1.45 5.93
CA THR A 51 4.03 2.40 6.58
C THR A 51 2.60 2.37 6.03
N GLY A 52 2.38 1.93 4.79
CA GLY A 52 1.03 1.70 4.27
C GLY A 52 0.50 0.30 4.50
N GLY A 53 1.36 -0.71 4.32
CA GLY A 53 0.98 -2.10 4.52
C GLY A 53 0.64 -2.43 5.97
N CYS A 54 1.40 -1.89 6.93
CA CYS A 54 1.23 -2.22 8.36
C CYS A 54 -0.10 -1.72 8.95
N PRO A 55 -0.55 -0.47 8.75
CA PRO A 55 -1.86 -0.03 9.23
C PRO A 55 -3.02 -0.79 8.59
N ASN A 56 -2.97 -1.04 7.28
CA ASN A 56 -3.99 -1.83 6.58
C ASN A 56 -4.04 -3.27 7.11
N LEU A 57 -2.88 -3.88 7.37
CA LEU A 57 -2.79 -5.21 7.96
C LEU A 57 -3.35 -5.22 9.39
N MET A 58 -3.01 -4.22 10.20
CA MET A 58 -3.47 -4.12 11.58
C MET A 58 -4.99 -3.99 11.65
N VAL A 59 -5.57 -3.10 10.85
CA VAL A 59 -7.03 -2.88 10.78
C VAL A 59 -7.74 -4.13 10.26
N PHE A 60 -7.16 -4.81 9.28
CA PHE A 60 -7.64 -6.10 8.77
C PHE A 60 -7.65 -7.20 9.85
N LEU A 61 -6.55 -7.37 10.58
CA LEU A 61 -6.43 -8.40 11.63
C LEU A 61 -7.40 -8.13 12.79
N ILE A 62 -7.49 -6.88 13.26
CA ILE A 62 -8.43 -6.48 14.32
C ILE A 62 -9.87 -6.78 13.90
N SER A 63 -10.23 -6.45 12.67
CA SER A 63 -11.58 -6.71 12.12
C SER A 63 -11.88 -8.20 12.00
N THR A 64 -10.88 -8.99 11.61
CA THR A 64 -11.02 -10.44 11.42
C THR A 64 -11.23 -11.14 12.76
N ILE A 65 -10.51 -10.73 13.81
CA ILE A 65 -10.62 -11.29 15.16
C ILE A 65 -11.91 -10.83 15.84
N ARG A 66 -12.16 -9.51 15.88
CA ARG A 66 -13.26 -8.93 16.68
C ARG A 66 -14.60 -8.97 15.99
N LYS A 67 -14.63 -9.06 14.65
CA LYS A 67 -15.86 -9.05 13.81
C LYS A 67 -16.82 -7.89 14.12
N LYS A 68 -16.30 -6.75 14.60
CA LYS A 68 -17.04 -5.52 14.93
C LYS A 68 -16.49 -4.36 14.13
N ASN A 69 -17.31 -3.31 13.97
CA ASN A 69 -16.97 -2.05 13.28
C ASN A 69 -16.39 -2.27 11.86
N ILE A 70 -16.87 -3.30 11.16
CA ILE A 70 -16.32 -3.74 9.86
C ILE A 70 -16.30 -2.62 8.81
N ILE A 71 -17.35 -1.79 8.78
CA ILE A 71 -17.46 -0.68 7.81
C ILE A 71 -16.45 0.43 8.15
N GLU A 72 -16.36 0.81 9.42
CA GLU A 72 -15.41 1.84 9.88
C GLU A 72 -13.97 1.41 9.61
N ASN A 73 -13.64 0.16 9.93
CA ASN A 73 -12.32 -0.41 9.65
C ASN A 73 -12.04 -0.48 8.15
N LEU A 74 -13.05 -0.70 7.31
CA LEU A 74 -12.90 -0.64 5.85
C LEU A 74 -12.54 0.77 5.38
N ILE A 75 -13.25 1.78 5.90
CA ILE A 75 -13.01 3.19 5.58
C ILE A 75 -11.58 3.57 5.96
N TRP A 76 -11.13 3.20 7.17
CA TRP A 76 -9.76 3.45 7.60
C TRP A 76 -8.74 2.76 6.69
N SER A 77 -8.99 1.52 6.28
CA SER A 77 -8.10 0.80 5.35
C SER A 77 -8.00 1.52 3.99
N PHE A 78 -9.10 2.10 3.51
CA PHE A 78 -9.10 2.93 2.31
C PHE A 78 -8.34 4.24 2.48
N VAL A 79 -8.49 4.92 3.63
CA VAL A 79 -7.79 6.17 3.92
C VAL A 79 -6.27 5.94 3.94
N PHE A 80 -5.81 4.93 4.66
CA PHE A 80 -4.39 4.58 4.71
C PHE A 80 -3.86 4.17 3.34
N PHE A 81 -4.63 3.36 2.60
CA PHE A 81 -4.28 3.01 1.22
C PHE A 81 -4.12 4.24 0.34
N ALA A 82 -5.09 5.17 0.35
CA ALA A 82 -5.08 6.36 -0.50
C ALA A 82 -3.90 7.28 -0.19
N LEU A 83 -3.58 7.48 1.10
CA LEU A 83 -2.43 8.28 1.52
C LEU A 83 -1.11 7.69 0.99
N VAL A 84 -0.92 6.39 1.17
CA VAL A 84 0.31 5.71 0.73
C VAL A 84 0.38 5.63 -0.79
N PHE A 85 -0.73 5.35 -1.45
CA PHE A 85 -0.81 5.35 -2.92
C PHE A 85 -0.45 6.72 -3.51
N GLY A 86 -0.97 7.81 -2.92
CA GLY A 86 -0.60 9.17 -3.31
C GLY A 86 0.90 9.43 -3.14
N ALA A 87 1.50 8.96 -2.06
CA ALA A 87 2.95 9.07 -1.85
C ALA A 87 3.76 8.24 -2.87
N TYR A 88 3.32 7.03 -3.22
CA TYR A 88 3.91 6.26 -4.32
C TYR A 88 3.89 7.06 -5.62
N LEU A 89 2.73 7.58 -6.01
CA LEU A 89 2.58 8.38 -7.23
C LEU A 89 3.46 9.64 -7.22
N ALA A 90 3.58 10.32 -6.08
CA ALA A 90 4.45 11.49 -5.95
C ALA A 90 5.93 11.15 -6.18
N ILE A 91 6.40 10.03 -5.63
CA ILE A 91 7.77 9.56 -5.88
C ILE A 91 7.94 9.19 -7.35
N PHE A 92 7.02 8.43 -7.96
CA PHE A 92 7.09 8.11 -9.38
C PHE A 92 7.14 9.35 -10.27
N TRP A 93 6.28 10.34 -10.00
CA TRP A 93 6.23 11.60 -10.74
C TRP A 93 7.53 12.39 -10.65
N SER A 94 8.22 12.33 -9.51
CA SER A 94 9.53 12.97 -9.33
C SER A 94 10.66 12.31 -10.13
N VAL A 95 10.45 11.09 -10.63
CA VAL A 95 11.44 10.35 -11.41
C VAL A 95 11.14 10.35 -12.92
N ILE A 96 9.88 10.53 -13.31
CA ILE A 96 9.48 10.66 -14.73
C ILE A 96 9.83 12.05 -15.29
N LYS A 97 9.90 13.08 -14.45
CA LYS A 97 10.37 14.43 -14.83
C LYS A 97 11.88 14.49 -14.92
#